data_AF-A0A7R9M1B2-F1
#
_entry.id   AF-A0A7R9M1B2-F1
#
_cell.length_a   1.000
_cell.length_b   1.000
_cell.length_c   1.000
_cell.angle_alpha   90.00
_cell.angle_beta   90.00
_cell.angle_gamma   90.00
#
_symmetry.space_group_name_H-M   'P 1'
#
loop_
_entity.id
_entity.type
_entity.pdbx_description
1 polymer ?
#
loop_
_entity_poly.entity_id
_entity_poly.type
_entity_poly.pdbx_seq_one_letter_code
_entity_poly.pdbx_strand_id
1 'polypeptide(L)'
;MVDYSKWKAIEISDDEDDTHPNIDTASLFRWRHQARVERMDEFQKNKQQIKEKRVETEKKLKEVSLKAKETDDTAIKDELKKLEIAKKELEDKETELDKQEKTQPWNVDTISKEGWSKTIINKPVPKVDRSELSDEE
;
A
#
# COMPACT_ATOMS: atom_id res chain seq x y z
N MET A 1 6.83 30.73 9.29
CA MET A 1 7.16 29.56 10.15
C MET A 1 7.14 28.34 9.27
N VAL A 2 8.13 27.45 9.37
CA VAL A 2 8.25 26.26 8.51
C VAL A 2 7.38 25.14 9.07
N ASP A 3 6.66 24.40 8.22
CA ASP A 3 5.74 23.34 8.62
C ASP A 3 6.33 21.94 8.37
N TYR A 4 6.38 21.13 9.44
CA TYR A 4 6.84 19.74 9.45
C TYR A 4 5.73 18.75 9.82
N SER A 5 4.47 19.19 9.81
CA SER A 5 3.27 18.41 10.18
C SER A 5 3.12 17.09 9.43
N LYS A 6 3.74 16.96 8.24
CA LYS A 6 3.77 15.72 7.46
C LYS A 6 4.34 14.53 8.22
N TRP A 7 5.26 14.75 9.16
CA TRP A 7 5.90 13.69 9.96
C TRP A 7 5.28 13.50 11.34
N LYS A 8 4.10 14.10 11.61
CA LYS A 8 3.44 14.02 12.91
C LYS A 8 2.92 12.61 13.25
N ALA A 9 2.53 11.83 12.25
CA ALA A 9 1.94 10.51 12.42
C ALA A 9 2.84 9.44 11.80
N ILE A 10 3.82 8.97 12.56
CA ILE A 10 4.70 7.87 12.19
C ILE A 10 4.41 6.71 13.17
N GLU A 11 4.12 5.53 12.62
CA GLU A 11 3.93 4.29 13.36
C GLU A 11 5.20 3.44 13.23
N ILE A 12 5.82 3.16 14.37
CA ILE A 12 7.01 2.30 14.50
C ILE A 12 6.58 1.07 15.30
N SER A 13 6.62 -0.11 14.69
CA SER A 13 6.12 -1.34 15.35
C SER A 13 7.02 -1.82 16.50
N ASP A 14 8.30 -1.47 16.44
CA ASP A 14 9.38 -1.79 17.36
C ASP A 14 9.87 -0.56 18.15
N ASP A 15 8.96 0.37 18.44
CA ASP A 15 9.24 1.55 19.28
C ASP A 15 9.57 1.12 20.72
N GLU A 16 10.85 1.20 21.09
CA GLU A 16 11.36 0.83 22.41
C GLU A 16 10.96 1.83 23.51
N ASP A 17 10.58 3.06 23.14
CA ASP A 17 10.12 4.07 24.09
C ASP A 17 8.64 3.85 24.49
N ASP A 18 7.86 3.13 23.68
CA ASP A 18 6.45 2.80 23.95
C ASP A 18 6.30 1.35 24.46
N THR A 19 6.80 1.12 25.68
CA THR A 19 6.77 -0.17 26.37
C THR A 19 6.13 -0.06 27.75
N HIS A 20 5.76 -1.21 28.33
CA HIS A 20 5.17 -1.27 29.67
C HIS A 20 5.89 -2.31 30.54
N PRO A 21 6.21 -2.03 31.82
CA PRO A 21 6.99 -2.94 32.67
C PRO A 21 6.39 -4.35 32.85
N ASN A 22 5.10 -4.51 32.58
CA ASN A 22 4.37 -5.77 32.72
C ASN A 22 4.05 -6.45 31.37
N ILE A 23 4.55 -5.94 30.25
CA ILE A 23 4.34 -6.51 28.91
C ILE A 23 5.70 -6.90 28.34
N ASP A 24 5.80 -8.13 27.82
CA ASP A 24 6.99 -8.57 27.10
C ASP A 24 7.11 -7.83 25.76
N THR A 25 8.18 -7.07 25.62
CA THR A 25 8.44 -6.21 24.45
C THR A 25 8.63 -7.03 23.17
N ALA A 26 9.28 -8.19 23.26
CA ALA A 26 9.56 -9.03 22.11
C ALA A 26 8.28 -9.56 21.44
N SER A 27 7.31 -10.02 22.23
CA SER A 27 6.01 -10.44 21.73
C SER A 27 5.13 -9.25 21.32
N LEU A 28 5.19 -8.13 22.05
CA LEU A 28 4.46 -6.90 21.70
C LEU A 28 4.82 -6.36 20.32
N PHE A 29 6.11 -6.26 19.99
CA PHE A 29 6.56 -5.73 18.70
C PHE A 29 6.12 -6.61 17.53
N ARG A 30 6.20 -7.94 17.70
CA ARG A 30 5.69 -8.90 16.70
C ARG A 30 4.19 -8.74 16.51
N TRP A 31 3.44 -8.58 17.59
CA TRP A 31 2.00 -8.39 17.53
C TRP A 31 1.62 -7.06 16.86
N ARG A 32 2.31 -5.95 17.19
CA ARG A 32 2.14 -4.65 16.52
C ARG A 32 2.43 -4.74 15.02
N HIS A 33 3.53 -5.38 14.65
CA HIS A 33 3.88 -5.63 13.25
C HIS A 33 2.78 -6.44 12.53
N GLN A 34 2.33 -7.53 13.14
CA GLN A 34 1.27 -8.37 12.57
C GLN A 34 -0.03 -7.58 12.37
N ALA A 35 -0.49 -6.86 13.40
CA ALA A 35 -1.69 -6.03 13.32
C ALA A 35 -1.58 -4.94 12.24
N ARG A 36 -0.39 -4.37 12.03
CA ARG A 36 -0.14 -3.41 10.94
C ARG A 36 -0.24 -4.08 9.57
N VAL A 37 0.36 -5.25 9.39
CA VAL A 37 0.30 -6.01 8.13
C VAL A 37 -1.14 -6.42 7.81
N GLU A 38 -1.90 -6.87 8.81
CA GLU A 38 -3.31 -7.23 8.65
C GLU A 38 -4.17 -6.02 8.24
N ARG A 39 -3.99 -4.87 8.89
CA ARG A 39 -4.68 -3.61 8.49
C ARG A 39 -4.33 -3.21 7.05
N MET A 40 -3.07 -3.34 6.65
CA MET A 40 -2.62 -3.06 5.29
C MET A 40 -3.25 -3.99 4.25
N ASP A 41 -3.27 -5.30 4.54
CA ASP A 41 -3.85 -6.31 3.66
C ASP A 41 -5.39 -6.12 3.52
N GLU A 42 -6.09 -5.85 4.63
CA GLU A 42 -7.52 -5.55 4.60
C GLU A 42 -7.81 -4.28 3.79
N PHE A 43 -7.02 -3.22 3.98
CA PHE A 43 -7.15 -1.99 3.22
C PHE A 43 -6.91 -2.20 1.72
N GLN A 44 -5.87 -2.96 1.36
CA GLN A 44 -5.58 -3.31 -0.04
C GLN A 44 -6.70 -4.15 -0.68
N LYS A 45 -7.22 -5.15 0.05
CA LYS A 45 -8.36 -5.96 -0.39
C LYS A 45 -9.59 -5.10 -0.63
N ASN A 46 -9.92 -4.19 0.28
CA ASN A 46 -11.07 -3.29 0.12
C ASN A 46 -10.90 -2.36 -1.09
N LYS A 47 -9.71 -1.77 -1.26
CA LYS A 47 -9.36 -0.94 -2.42
C LYS A 47 -9.51 -1.69 -3.73
N GLN A 48 -9.04 -2.94 -3.78
CA GLN A 48 -9.17 -3.80 -4.96
C GLN A 48 -10.64 -4.15 -5.26
N GLN A 49 -11.44 -4.50 -4.25
CA GLN A 49 -12.86 -4.80 -4.42
C GLN A 49 -13.67 -3.60 -4.94
N ILE A 50 -13.38 -2.39 -4.43
CA ILE A 50 -14.05 -1.16 -4.91
C ILE A 50 -13.66 -0.88 -6.36
N LYS A 51 -12.38 -1.04 -6.72
CA LYS A 51 -11.89 -0.87 -8.09
C LYS A 51 -12.55 -1.86 -9.06
N GLU A 52 -12.69 -3.12 -8.67
CA GLU A 52 -13.37 -4.15 -9.48
C GLU A 52 -14.85 -3.82 -9.67
N LYS A 53 -15.57 -3.47 -8.60
CA LYS A 53 -16.98 -3.05 -8.66
C LYS A 53 -17.18 -1.82 -9.53
N ARG A 54 -16.26 -0.86 -9.50
CA ARG A 54 -16.30 0.31 -10.36
C ARG A 54 -16.18 -0.07 -11.82
N VAL A 55 -15.18 -0.88 -12.17
CA VAL A 55 -14.98 -1.33 -13.56
C VAL A 55 -16.19 -2.10 -14.07
N GLU A 56 -16.77 -2.98 -13.24
CA GLU A 56 -17.99 -3.72 -13.59
C GLU A 56 -19.19 -2.78 -13.78
N THR A 57 -19.39 -1.83 -12.87
CA THR A 57 -20.48 -0.85 -12.93
C THR A 57 -20.35 0.05 -14.15
N GLU A 58 -19.14 0.53 -14.47
CA GLU A 58 -18.90 1.34 -15.67
C GLU A 58 -19.18 0.55 -16.97
N LYS A 59 -18.84 -0.74 -17.02
CA LYS A 59 -19.17 -1.60 -18.17
C LYS A 59 -20.69 -1.75 -18.33
N LYS A 60 -21.39 -2.10 -17.25
CA LYS A 60 -22.86 -2.22 -17.25
C LYS A 60 -23.53 -0.92 -17.65
N LEU A 61 -23.06 0.21 -17.12
CA LEU A 61 -23.62 1.54 -17.45
C LEU A 61 -23.44 1.85 -18.95
N LYS A 62 -22.28 1.54 -19.55
CA LYS A 62 -22.07 1.68 -21.00
C LYS A 62 -23.03 0.80 -21.80
N GLU A 63 -23.16 -0.48 -21.46
CA GLU A 63 -24.03 -1.42 -22.17
C GLU A 63 -25.52 -1.00 -22.09
N VAL A 64 -26.00 -0.66 -20.90
CA VAL A 64 -27.39 -0.23 -20.70
C VAL A 64 -27.63 1.14 -21.35
N SER A 65 -26.64 2.04 -21.37
CA SER A 65 -26.75 3.34 -22.05
C SER A 65 -26.86 3.22 -23.56
N LEU A 66 -26.25 2.19 -24.16
CA LEU A 66 -26.38 1.89 -25.58
C LEU A 66 -27.77 1.34 -25.88
N LYS A 67 -28.24 0.38 -25.08
CA LYS A 67 -29.60 -0.18 -25.19
C LYS A 67 -30.69 0.88 -25.02
N ALA A 68 -30.51 1.82 -24.08
CA ALA A 68 -31.45 2.92 -23.85
C ALA A 68 -31.56 3.91 -25.02
N LYS A 69 -30.56 3.96 -25.91
CA LYS A 69 -30.61 4.76 -27.14
C LYS A 69 -31.33 4.05 -28.28
N GLU A 70 -31.35 2.71 -28.25
CA GLU A 70 -31.98 1.87 -29.27
C GLU A 70 -33.45 1.57 -28.96
N THR A 71 -33.81 1.49 -27.68
CA THR A 71 -35.18 1.20 -27.22
C THR A 71 -35.63 2.18 -26.14
N ASP A 72 -36.79 2.81 -26.35
CA ASP A 72 -37.38 3.79 -25.43
C ASP A 72 -38.26 3.10 -24.36
N ASP A 73 -37.66 2.16 -23.63
CA ASP A 73 -38.33 1.37 -22.59
C ASP A 73 -38.13 2.01 -21.20
N THR A 74 -39.21 2.11 -20.43
CA THR A 74 -39.20 2.69 -19.08
C THR A 74 -38.38 1.84 -18.11
N ALA A 75 -38.33 0.51 -18.31
CA ALA A 75 -37.54 -0.40 -17.48
C ALA A 75 -36.03 -0.14 -17.60
N ILE A 76 -35.54 0.13 -18.83
CA ILE A 76 -34.12 0.42 -19.10
C ILE A 76 -33.71 1.76 -18.49
N LYS A 77 -34.58 2.76 -18.52
CA LYS A 77 -34.35 4.06 -17.87
C LYS A 77 -34.24 3.94 -16.35
N ASP A 78 -35.06 3.08 -15.74
CA ASP A 78 -34.98 2.84 -14.29
C ASP A 78 -33.73 2.04 -13.90
N GLU A 79 -33.28 1.11 -14.75
CA GLU A 79 -32.01 0.40 -14.55
C GLU A 79 -30.80 1.33 -14.68
N LEU A 80 -30.81 2.27 -15.64
CA LEU A 80 -29.79 3.31 -15.75
C LEU A 80 -29.70 4.17 -14.49
N LYS A 81 -30.84 4.65 -13.98
CA LYS A 81 -30.85 5.45 -12.74
C LYS A 81 -30.27 4.68 -11.56
N LYS A 82 -30.60 3.38 -11.43
CA LYS A 82 -30.03 2.51 -10.37
C LYS A 82 -28.51 2.39 -10.52
N LEU A 83 -28.00 2.20 -11.73
CA LEU A 83 -26.56 2.12 -12.00
C LEU A 83 -25.84 3.45 -11.76
N GLU A 84 -26.48 4.59 -12.06
CA GLU A 84 -25.95 5.93 -11.75
C GLU A 84 -25.86 6.18 -10.24
N ILE A 85 -26.88 5.78 -9.47
CA ILE A 85 -26.84 5.85 -7.99
C ILE A 85 -25.72 4.96 -7.45
N ALA A 86 -25.62 3.72 -7.92
CA ALA A 86 -24.57 2.80 -7.50
C ALA A 86 -23.17 3.34 -7.85
N LYS A 87 -23.01 3.98 -9.00
CA LYS A 87 -21.75 4.64 -9.38
C LYS A 87 -21.39 5.77 -8.41
N LYS A 88 -22.35 6.63 -8.08
CA LYS A 88 -22.14 7.72 -7.12
C LYS A 88 -21.75 7.21 -5.73
N GLU A 89 -22.40 6.15 -5.26
CA GLU A 89 -22.03 5.50 -3.99
C GLU A 89 -20.61 4.90 -4.01
N LEU A 90 -20.15 4.39 -5.16
CA LEU A 90 -18.78 3.91 -5.33
C LEU A 90 -17.78 5.07 -5.35
N GLU A 91 -18.11 6.19 -6.01
CA GLU A 91 -17.28 7.40 -5.98
C GLU A 91 -17.15 7.94 -4.54
N ASP A 92 -18.22 8.01 -3.77
CA ASP A 92 -18.18 8.41 -2.36
C ASP A 92 -17.26 7.48 -1.54
N LYS A 93 -17.33 6.16 -1.76
CA LYS A 93 -16.43 5.18 -1.13
C LYS A 93 -14.97 5.33 -1.55
N GLU A 94 -14.69 5.66 -2.81
CA GLU A 94 -13.33 5.95 -3.29
C GLU A 94 -12.78 7.21 -2.61
N THR A 95 -13.57 8.28 -2.51
CA THR A 95 -13.11 9.50 -1.82
C THR A 95 -12.84 9.26 -0.33
N GLU A 96 -13.60 8.38 0.31
CA GLU A 96 -13.38 8.01 1.71
C GLU A 96 -12.12 7.15 1.87
N LEU A 97 -11.87 6.21 0.96
CA LEU A 97 -10.60 5.47 0.92
C LEU A 97 -9.40 6.40 0.72
N ASP A 98 -9.50 7.39 -0.16
CA ASP A 98 -8.44 8.37 -0.39
C ASP A 98 -8.15 9.23 0.85
N LYS A 99 -9.19 9.55 1.63
CA LYS A 99 -9.00 10.23 2.92
C LYS A 99 -8.31 9.31 3.92
N GLN A 100 -8.74 8.04 4.01
CA GLN A 100 -8.12 7.04 4.88
C GLN A 100 -6.65 6.81 4.51
N GLU A 101 -6.31 6.77 3.22
CA GLU A 101 -4.92 6.64 2.75
C GLU A 101 -4.07 7.85 3.15
N LYS A 102 -4.64 9.06 3.13
CA LYS A 102 -3.95 10.30 3.55
C LYS A 102 -3.79 10.43 5.06
N THR A 103 -4.73 9.90 5.84
CA THR A 103 -4.67 9.92 7.31
C THR A 103 -3.89 8.74 7.89
N GLN A 104 -3.58 7.75 7.06
CA GLN A 104 -2.82 6.58 7.48
C GLN A 104 -1.45 6.97 8.02
N PRO A 105 -0.99 6.36 9.14
CA PRO A 105 0.32 6.64 9.66
C PRO A 105 1.42 6.18 8.72
N TRP A 106 2.49 6.98 8.68
CA TRP A 106 3.73 6.65 8.00
C TRP A 106 4.41 5.45 8.67
N ASN A 107 4.86 4.50 7.88
CA ASN A 107 5.63 3.34 8.34
C ASN A 107 6.72 3.03 7.32
N VAL A 108 7.56 2.03 7.61
CA VAL A 108 8.69 1.64 6.73
C VAL A 108 8.27 1.40 5.27
N ASP A 109 7.07 0.88 5.04
CA ASP A 109 6.56 0.55 3.70
C ASP A 109 5.94 1.75 2.98
N THR A 110 5.52 2.79 3.71
CA THR A 110 4.88 3.98 3.12
C THR A 110 5.83 5.17 2.99
N ILE A 111 6.82 5.30 3.88
CA ILE A 111 7.77 6.44 3.89
C ILE A 111 8.67 6.42 2.66
N SER A 112 9.18 5.25 2.27
CA SER A 112 10.17 5.15 1.20
C SER A 112 10.19 3.77 0.57
N LYS A 113 10.96 3.65 -0.51
CA LYS A 113 11.25 2.39 -1.19
C LYS A 113 12.75 2.28 -1.41
N GLU A 114 13.26 1.06 -1.54
CA GLU A 114 14.66 0.83 -1.87
C GLU A 114 15.00 1.49 -3.21
N GLY A 115 15.82 2.55 -3.18
CA GLY A 115 16.22 3.29 -4.37
C GLY A 115 17.51 2.77 -5.01
N TRP A 116 18.44 2.32 -4.18
CA TRP A 116 19.75 1.80 -4.59
C TRP A 116 20.32 0.91 -3.49
N SER A 117 20.91 -0.23 -3.87
CA SER A 117 21.52 -1.18 -2.94
C SER A 117 22.77 -1.78 -3.56
N LYS A 118 23.90 -1.68 -2.84
CA LYS A 118 25.20 -2.18 -3.29
C LYS A 118 25.95 -2.77 -2.11
N THR A 119 26.20 -4.07 -2.16
CA THR A 119 26.99 -4.78 -1.16
C THR A 119 28.41 -5.00 -1.69
N ILE A 120 29.41 -4.60 -0.91
CA ILE A 120 30.83 -4.83 -1.21
C ILE A 120 31.42 -5.59 -0.02
N ILE A 121 31.90 -6.80 -0.27
CA ILE A 121 32.64 -7.58 0.71
C ILE A 121 34.12 -7.45 0.40
N ASN A 122 34.90 -6.89 1.32
CA ASN A 122 36.35 -6.79 1.19
C ASN A 122 36.98 -8.17 1.43
N LYS A 123 36.98 -9.02 0.39
CA LYS A 123 37.64 -10.33 0.45
C LYS A 123 39.16 -10.13 0.54
N PRO A 124 39.87 -10.87 1.41
CA PRO A 124 41.32 -10.78 1.47
C PRO A 124 41.92 -11.16 0.12
N VAL A 125 42.97 -10.45 -0.28
CA VAL A 125 43.75 -10.81 -1.48
C VAL A 125 44.33 -12.21 -1.23
N PRO A 126 44.19 -13.16 -2.17
CA PRO A 126 44.83 -14.46 -2.04
C PRO A 126 46.33 -14.24 -1.81
N LYS A 127 46.88 -14.91 -0.79
CA LYS A 127 48.32 -14.84 -0.52
C LYS A 127 49.04 -15.35 -1.77
N VAL A 128 49.86 -14.49 -2.37
CA VAL A 128 50.77 -14.89 -3.44
C VAL A 128 51.76 -15.89 -2.83
N ASP A 129 51.84 -17.10 -3.39
CA ASP A 129 52.84 -18.08 -2.98
C ASP A 129 54.22 -17.51 -3.28
N ARG A 130 54.97 -17.16 -2.23
CA ARG A 130 56.32 -16.59 -2.34
C ARG A 130 57.34 -17.56 -2.93
N SER A 131 56.96 -18.83 -3.14
CA SER A 131 57.78 -19.83 -3.84
C SER A 131 57.85 -19.61 -5.36
N GLU A 132 56.99 -18.77 -5.93
CA GLU A 132 57.03 -18.41 -7.37
C GLU A 132 57.69 -17.05 -7.64
N LEU A 133 58.14 -16.32 -6.61
CA LEU A 133 59.06 -15.20 -6.80
C LEU A 133 60.46 -15.78 -7.00
N SER A 134 60.92 -15.86 -8.26
CA SER A 134 62.32 -16.10 -8.56
C SER A 134 63.16 -14.97 -7.95
N ASP A 135 64.13 -15.33 -7.11
CA ASP A 135 65.20 -14.45 -6.67
C ASP A 135 66.08 -14.09 -7.88
N GLU A 136 65.70 -13.08 -8.66
CA GLU A 136 66.59 -12.46 -9.66
C GLU A 136 66.66 -10.94 -9.40
N GLU A 137 67.86 -10.51 -8.98
CA GLU A 137 68.37 -9.13 -9.14
C GLU A 137 68.49 -8.74 -10.61
#